data_AF-A0A174SLW9-F1
#
_entry.id   AF-A0A174SLW9-F1
#
_cell.length_a   1.000
_cell.length_b   1.000
_cell.length_c   1.000
_cell.angle_alpha   90.00
_cell.angle_beta   90.00
_cell.angle_gamma   90.00
#
_symmetry.space_group_name_H-M   'P 1'
#
loop_
_entity.id
_entity.type
_entity.pdbx_description
1 polymer ?
#
loop_
_entity_poly.entity_id
_entity_poly.type
_entity_poly.pdbx_seq_one_letter_code
_entity_poly.pdbx_strand_id
1 'polypeptide(L)' 'MREKKYHIYLTDDEQSRVIQSLINLKNNLIVQGRYTDAVDEVLLKVLSARKRN' A
#
# COMPACT_ATOMS: atom_id res chain seq x y z
N MET A 1 12.83 -13.90 16.67
CA MET A 1 12.12 -14.62 15.58
C MET A 1 12.67 -14.11 14.25
N ARG A 2 13.11 -14.96 13.32
CA ARG A 2 13.45 -14.50 11.96
C ARG A 2 12.16 -14.07 11.27
N GLU A 3 12.03 -12.79 10.92
CA GLU A 3 10.90 -12.29 10.16
C GLU A 3 10.84 -13.00 8.79
N LYS A 4 9.71 -13.65 8.51
CA LYS A 4 9.46 -14.25 7.19
C LYS A 4 9.21 -13.11 6.21
N LYS A 5 10.08 -12.95 5.22
CA LYS A 5 9.91 -11.96 4.14
C LYS A 5 9.07 -12.57 3.03
N TYR A 6 7.91 -11.98 2.75
CA TYR A 6 7.06 -12.33 1.62
C TYR A 6 7.31 -11.33 0.49
N HIS A 7 7.43 -11.83 -0.74
CA HIS A 7 7.54 -11.00 -1.95
C HIS A 7 6.24 -11.13 -2.73
N ILE A 8 5.60 -10.00 -3.00
CA ILE A 8 4.39 -9.92 -3.83
C ILE A 8 4.81 -9.28 -5.15
N TYR A 9 4.47 -9.95 -6.26
CA TYR A 9 4.60 -9.39 -7.60
C TYR A 9 3.22 -8.89 -8.02
N LEU A 10 3.15 -7.63 -8.43
CA LEU A 10 1.94 -7.02 -8.96
C LEU A 10 2.19 -6.64 -10.41
N THR A 11 1.19 -6.89 -11.26
CA THR A 11 1.08 -6.24 -12.57
C THR A 11 0.79 -4.75 -12.41
N ASP A 12 0.93 -3.96 -13.48
CA ASP A 12 0.59 -2.53 -13.44
C ASP A 12 -0.87 -2.28 -13.04
N ASP A 13 -1.80 -3.11 -13.53
CA ASP A 13 -3.22 -3.02 -13.19
C ASP A 13 -3.48 -3.34 -11.71
N GLU A 14 -2.85 -4.40 -11.18
CA GLU A 14 -2.97 -4.76 -9.76
C GLU A 14 -2.35 -3.69 -8.87
N GLN A 15 -1.18 -3.16 -9.24
CA GLN A 15 -0.54 -2.06 -8.52
C GLN A 15 -1.44 -0.83 -8.45
N SER A 16 -2.05 -0.46 -9.57
CA SER A 16 -3.00 0.66 -9.64
C SER A 16 -4.21 0.43 -8.73
N ARG A 17 -4.81 -0.77 -8.77
CA ARG A 17 -5.94 -1.14 -7.90
C ARG A 17 -5.58 -1.10 -6.41
N VAL A 18 -4.39 -1.57 -6.05
CA VAL A 18 -3.90 -1.52 -4.67
C VAL A 18 -3.72 -0.07 -4.20
N ILE A 19 -3.10 0.78 -5.02
CA ILE A 19 -2.92 2.21 -4.72
C ILE A 19 -4.27 2.89 -4.48
N GLN A 20 -5.24 2.70 -5.37
CA GLN A 20 -6.58 3.28 -5.22
C GLN A 20 -7.29 2.79 -3.95
N SER A 21 -7.16 1.51 -3.63
CA SER A 21 -7.75 0.92 -2.42
C SER A 21 -7.13 1.50 -1.14
N LEU A 22 -5.80 1.68 -1.12
CA LEU A 22 -5.08 2.28 0.01
C LEU A 22 -5.43 3.76 0.19
N ILE A 23 -5.58 4.52 -0.89
CA ILE A 23 -6.02 5.92 -0.84
C ILE A 23 -7.43 6.01 -0.25
N ASN A 24 -8.35 5.16 -0.70
CA ASN A 24 -9.72 5.12 -0.16
C ASN A 24 -9.72 4.77 1.34
N LEU A 25 -8.91 3.79 1.74
CA LEU A 25 -8.76 3.44 3.16
C LEU A 25 -8.22 4.62 3.96
N LYS A 26 -7.17 5.30 3.47
CA LYS A 26 -6.61 6.49 4.12
C LYS A 26 -7.67 7.57 4.30
N ASN A 27 -8.40 7.90 3.25
CA ASN A 27 -9.46 8.92 3.30
C ASN A 27 -10.54 8.57 4.32
N ASN A 28 -10.97 7.31 4.39
CA ASN A 28 -11.93 6.84 5.38
C ASN A 28 -11.39 6.99 6.82
N LEU A 29 -10.12 6.69 7.06
CA LEU A 29 -9.49 6.86 8.37
C LEU A 29 -9.36 8.33 8.75
N ILE A 30 -9.04 9.21 7.81
CA ILE A 30 -8.98 10.68 8.04
C ILE A 30 -10.35 11.21 8.44
N VAL A 31 -11.42 10.81 7.73
CA VAL A 31 -12.79 11.20 8.07
C VAL A 31 -13.18 10.71 9.47
N GLN A 32 -12.67 9.56 9.89
CA GLN A 32 -12.86 9.03 11.24
C GLN A 32 -11.92 9.65 12.31
N GLY A 33 -11.01 10.56 11.94
CA GLY A 33 -10.02 11.15 12.84
C GLY A 33 -8.98 10.15 13.35
N ARG A 34 -8.71 9.08 12.60
CA ARG A 34 -7.79 7.99 12.98
C ARG A 34 -6.41 8.17 12.35
N TYR A 35 -5.39 7.61 12.99
CA TYR A 35 -4.01 7.59 12.47
C TYR A 35 -3.89 6.86 11.14
N THR A 36 -3.12 7.43 10.21
CA THR A 36 -2.89 6.86 8.87
C THR A 36 -1.46 6.41 8.63
N ASP A 37 -0.56 6.55 9.60
CA ASP A 37 0.88 6.32 9.43
C ASP A 37 1.20 4.94 8.85
N ALA A 38 0.49 3.90 9.30
CA ALA A 38 0.65 2.54 8.78
C ALA A 38 0.20 2.42 7.32
N VAL A 39 -0.87 3.12 6.92
CA VAL A 39 -1.33 3.14 5.52
C VAL A 39 -0.35 3.92 4.65
N ASP A 40 0.20 5.02 5.17
CA ASP A 40 1.20 5.83 4.49
C ASP A 40 2.50 5.05 4.24
N GLU A 41 2.96 4.26 5.21
CA GLU A 41 4.14 3.40 5.05
C GLU A 41 3.93 2.33 3.95
N VAL A 42 2.75 1.70 3.94
CA VAL A 42 2.41 0.70 2.92
C VAL A 42 2.29 1.34 1.54
N LEU A 43 1.64 2.50 1.44
CA LEU A 43 1.50 3.23 0.19
C LEU A 43 2.87 3.62 -0.38
N LEU A 44 3.80 4.09 0.46
CA LEU A 44 5.17 4.39 0.07
C LEU A 44 5.90 3.15 -0.49
N LYS A 45 5.74 1.98 0.16
CA LYS A 45 6.33 0.72 -0.30
C LYS A 45 5.76 0.27 -1.66
N VAL A 46 4.45 0.41 -1.86
CA VAL A 46 3.81 0.03 -3.13
C VAL A 46 4.21 0.96 -4.27
N LEU A 47 4.34 2.26 -4.01
CA LEU A 47 4.77 3.26 -5.00
C LEU A 47 6.25 3.12 -5.38
N SER A 48 7.11 2.79 -4.41
CA SER A 48 8.55 2.59 -4.62
C SER A 48 8.90 1.20 -5.15
N ALA A 49 7.94 0.26 -5.17
CA ALA A 49 8.16 -1.07 -5.71
C ALA A 49 8.51 -1.00 -7.21
N ARG A 50 9.57 -1.71 -7.60
CA ARG A 50 9.97 -1.79 -9.01
C ARG A 50 8.86 -2.46 -9.82
N LYS A 51 8.44 -1.77 -10.88
CA LYS A 51 7.54 -2.34 -11.89
C LYS A 51 8.25 -3.48 -12.61
N ARG A 52 7.51 -4.56 -12.85
CA ARG A 52 7.97 -5.65 -13.71
C ARG A 52 7.63 -5.25 -15.15
N ASN A 53 8.54 -4.51 -15.78
CA ASN A 53 8.49 -4.20 -17.21
C ASN A 53 8.72 -5.45 -18.06
#